data_AF-A0A1G1LTL8-F1
#
_entry.id   AF-A0A1G1LTL8-F1
#
_cell.length_a   1.000
_cell.length_b   1.000
_cell.length_c   1.000
_cell.angle_alpha   90.00
_cell.angle_beta   90.00
_cell.angle_gamma   90.00
#
_symmetry.space_group_name_H-M   'P 1'
#
loop_
_entity.id
_entity.type
_entity.pdbx_description
1 polymer ?
#
loop_
_entity_poly.entity_id
_entity_poly.type
_entity_poly.pdbx_seq_one_letter_code
_entity_poly.pdbx_strand_id
1 'polypeptide(L)'
;MISSSHVFLLLMIAFLFDMKKGILETFLKVVRYGGVTLLTALPIFIWNFAHPGIGFSPSLLWWELIELRFLHHLAPFSWDIFKWIRAGAFVLVFLLALRLPPDKVYHAQIMRFVYGMLFLAAVATFFYYVVPLSILITLTFWRIAQFFTIFAMMYAANLIFQAYRKDLFFRIAAIGLGISLFLSNFKATLLFSLLLVALEHRKRPLISRCLLLAFILGMILATAGSFYVHIPYAYFFKIGTVPAILLLTLPLGAMVYEMLKGRLRNWQKASIQAAFLLFIVLFTIAGHILIKNSQSSRTVGSAYENLMEGYEYELKKTPPVTTLQDLVAKPRITATGVWVRPITIESLGNLATHPGKYMRIHIDFPGHLWIDDWRAVQFWAKDNTNRDAIFLVPPYLTDFRALSERAIVSDWDDMAMVNFHEEMGLVLLERFETVCNTKMIGHCVESQCLVRCRQSFNELGANQLKEIALRYQASYIIVEKPRILPLPLVFSNEGFSVYRVN
;
A
#
# COMPACT_ATOMS: atom_id res chain seq x y z
N MET A 1 -9.48 0.21 -3.10
CA MET A 1 -10.70 -0.29 -3.77
C MET A 1 -10.31 -1.48 -4.65
N ILE A 2 -10.86 -2.66 -4.39
CA ILE A 2 -10.63 -3.85 -5.22
C ILE A 2 -11.68 -3.82 -6.34
N SER A 3 -11.27 -3.92 -7.60
CA SER A 3 -12.25 -3.98 -8.69
C SER A 3 -12.91 -5.36 -8.74
N SER A 4 -14.17 -5.39 -9.16
CA SER A 4 -14.94 -6.62 -9.43
C SER A 4 -14.20 -7.59 -10.35
N SER A 5 -13.38 -7.08 -11.28
CA SER A 5 -12.54 -7.88 -12.17
C SER A 5 -11.52 -8.76 -11.43
N HIS A 6 -10.94 -8.29 -10.31
CA HIS A 6 -10.01 -9.09 -9.52
C HIS A 6 -10.71 -10.28 -8.86
N VAL A 7 -11.88 -10.04 -8.25
CA VAL A 7 -12.68 -11.09 -7.61
C VAL A 7 -13.09 -12.14 -8.63
N PHE A 8 -13.54 -11.68 -9.79
CA PHE A 8 -13.96 -12.55 -10.88
C PHE A 8 -12.82 -13.46 -11.36
N LEU A 9 -11.65 -12.90 -11.68
CA LEU A 9 -10.49 -13.68 -12.12
C LEU A 9 -10.02 -14.66 -11.04
N LEU A 10 -10.03 -14.21 -9.79
CA LEU A 10 -9.67 -15.03 -8.66
C LEU A 10 -10.62 -16.24 -8.51
N LEU A 11 -11.93 -16.03 -8.67
CA LEU A 11 -12.92 -17.10 -8.66
C LEU A 11 -12.68 -18.09 -9.80
N MET A 12 -12.49 -17.60 -11.03
CA MET A 12 -12.17 -18.45 -12.19
C MET A 12 -10.94 -19.33 -11.93
N ILE A 13 -9.87 -18.73 -11.39
CA ILE A 13 -8.62 -19.45 -11.14
C ILE A 13 -8.76 -20.40 -9.94
N ALA A 14 -9.52 -20.04 -8.91
CA ALA A 14 -9.81 -20.95 -7.81
C ALA A 14 -10.55 -22.21 -8.30
N PHE A 15 -11.42 -22.09 -9.31
CA PHE A 15 -12.05 -23.25 -9.97
C PHE A 15 -11.05 -24.10 -10.77
N LEU A 16 -10.06 -23.48 -11.43
CA LEU A 16 -8.99 -24.21 -12.14
C LEU A 16 -8.22 -25.15 -11.21
N PHE A 17 -8.04 -24.77 -9.94
CA PHE A 17 -7.33 -25.59 -8.95
C PHE A 17 -8.20 -26.70 -8.31
N ASP A 18 -9.45 -26.90 -8.74
CA ASP A 18 -10.28 -28.05 -8.31
C ASP A 18 -9.96 -29.32 -9.13
N MET A 19 -8.73 -29.82 -8.98
CA MET A 19 -8.19 -30.95 -9.75
C MET A 19 -8.81 -32.32 -9.39
N LYS A 20 -9.74 -32.39 -8.42
CA LYS A 20 -10.30 -33.67 -7.94
C LYS A 20 -11.17 -34.40 -8.96
N LYS A 21 -11.63 -33.71 -10.01
CA LYS A 21 -12.58 -34.23 -11.00
C LYS A 21 -11.94 -34.58 -12.35
N GLY A 22 -10.61 -34.61 -12.43
CA GLY A 22 -9.88 -34.88 -13.66
C GLY A 22 -9.71 -33.64 -14.55
N ILE A 23 -8.59 -33.59 -15.28
CA ILE A 23 -8.17 -32.43 -16.08
C ILE A 23 -9.23 -32.04 -17.12
N LEU A 24 -9.85 -33.03 -17.78
CA LEU A 24 -10.84 -32.79 -18.82
C LEU A 24 -12.12 -32.14 -18.27
N GLU A 25 -12.66 -32.61 -17.14
CA GLU A 25 -13.88 -32.01 -16.55
C GLU A 25 -13.60 -30.59 -16.06
N THR A 26 -12.42 -30.36 -15.47
CA THR A 26 -11.99 -29.01 -15.06
C THR A 26 -11.85 -28.10 -16.27
N PHE A 27 -11.22 -28.56 -17.36
CA PHE A 27 -11.10 -27.81 -18.60
C PHE A 27 -12.47 -27.46 -19.19
N LEU A 28 -13.39 -28.43 -19.29
CA LEU A 28 -14.75 -28.20 -19.80
C LEU A 28 -15.53 -27.19 -18.94
N LYS A 29 -15.36 -27.21 -17.61
CA LYS A 29 -15.96 -26.18 -16.74
C LYS A 29 -15.39 -24.80 -16.99
N VAL A 30 -14.08 -24.70 -17.17
CA VAL A 30 -13.41 -23.43 -17.45
C VAL A 30 -13.86 -22.89 -18.80
N VAL A 31 -13.95 -23.74 -19.82
CA VAL A 31 -14.50 -23.34 -21.12
C VAL A 31 -15.96 -22.93 -21.00
N ARG A 32 -16.78 -23.66 -20.23
CA ARG A 32 -18.20 -23.34 -20.02
C ARG A 32 -18.37 -22.01 -19.29
N TYR A 33 -17.77 -21.85 -18.10
CA TYR A 33 -17.93 -20.64 -17.29
C TYR A 33 -17.17 -19.45 -17.86
N GLY A 34 -15.98 -19.70 -18.41
CA GLY A 34 -15.22 -18.71 -19.17
C GLY A 34 -15.98 -18.27 -20.41
N GLY A 35 -16.57 -19.20 -21.16
CA GLY A 35 -17.40 -18.92 -22.32
C GLY A 35 -18.65 -18.10 -21.98
N VAL A 36 -19.37 -18.48 -20.92
CA VAL A 36 -20.51 -17.67 -20.42
C VAL A 36 -20.04 -16.27 -20.04
N THR A 37 -18.93 -16.15 -19.33
CA THR A 37 -18.40 -14.83 -18.94
C THR A 37 -18.01 -14.02 -20.17
N LEU A 38 -17.21 -14.58 -21.08
CA LEU A 38 -16.78 -13.93 -22.30
C LEU A 38 -17.97 -13.48 -23.14
N LEU A 39 -19.02 -14.31 -23.24
CA LEU A 39 -20.26 -13.96 -23.93
C LEU A 39 -20.98 -12.78 -23.25
N THR A 40 -21.10 -12.79 -21.92
CA THR A 40 -21.74 -11.70 -21.17
C THR A 40 -20.91 -10.41 -21.16
N ALA A 41 -19.58 -10.53 -21.20
CA ALA A 41 -18.64 -9.42 -21.27
C ALA A 41 -18.34 -8.99 -22.72
N LEU A 42 -18.89 -9.70 -23.71
CA LEU A 42 -18.62 -9.49 -25.13
C LEU A 42 -18.89 -8.04 -25.56
N PRO A 43 -19.98 -7.37 -25.13
CA PRO A 43 -20.19 -5.96 -25.49
C PRO A 43 -19.05 -5.06 -25.02
N ILE A 44 -18.51 -5.30 -23.82
CA ILE A 44 -17.40 -4.53 -23.26
C ILE A 44 -16.10 -4.84 -24.01
N PHE A 45 -15.85 -6.12 -24.33
CA PHE A 45 -14.69 -6.49 -25.13
C PHE A 45 -14.76 -5.88 -26.53
N ILE A 46 -15.90 -5.98 -27.22
CA ILE A 46 -16.11 -5.35 -28.52
C ILE A 46 -15.87 -3.85 -28.43
N TRP A 47 -16.45 -3.19 -27.42
CA TRP A 47 -16.23 -1.75 -27.19
C TRP A 47 -14.74 -1.42 -27.02
N ASN A 48 -14.04 -2.15 -26.15
CA ASN A 48 -12.62 -1.93 -25.85
C ASN A 48 -11.71 -2.24 -27.06
N PHE A 49 -12.03 -3.25 -27.86
CA PHE A 49 -11.28 -3.58 -29.08
C PHE A 49 -11.58 -2.61 -30.23
N ALA A 50 -12.79 -2.06 -30.30
CA ALA A 50 -13.18 -1.05 -31.29
C ALA A 50 -12.60 0.34 -30.95
N HIS A 51 -12.39 0.63 -29.67
CA HIS A 51 -11.86 1.90 -29.17
C HIS A 51 -10.68 1.65 -28.23
N PRO A 52 -9.53 1.16 -28.74
CA PRO A 52 -8.38 0.90 -27.90
C PRO A 52 -7.84 2.23 -27.37
N GLY A 53 -8.23 2.61 -26.15
CA GLY A 53 -7.70 3.80 -25.49
C GLY A 53 -6.20 3.67 -25.15
N ILE A 54 -5.67 2.45 -25.15
CA ILE A 54 -4.26 2.12 -24.99
C ILE A 54 -3.91 0.99 -25.97
N GLY A 55 -2.78 1.14 -26.67
CA GLY A 55 -2.24 0.09 -27.54
C GLY A 55 -1.91 -1.20 -26.78
N PHE A 56 -1.84 -2.32 -27.51
CA PHE A 56 -1.49 -3.63 -26.93
C PHE A 56 -0.10 -3.62 -26.29
N SER A 57 0.87 -3.01 -27.00
CA SER A 57 2.16 -2.64 -26.44
C SER A 57 2.07 -1.21 -25.91
N PRO A 58 2.58 -0.94 -24.70
CA PRO A 58 2.60 0.41 -24.17
C PRO A 58 3.54 1.28 -24.99
N SER A 59 3.14 2.52 -25.26
CA SER A 59 4.10 3.53 -25.70
C SER A 59 5.07 3.83 -24.55
N LEU A 60 6.25 4.39 -24.87
CA LEU A 60 7.20 4.83 -23.85
C LEU A 60 6.57 5.87 -22.91
N LEU A 61 5.77 6.77 -23.48
CA LEU A 61 5.14 7.86 -22.76
C LEU A 61 4.03 7.38 -21.82
N TRP A 62 3.21 6.45 -22.27
CA TRP A 62 2.25 5.76 -21.41
C TRP A 62 2.95 5.05 -20.25
N TRP A 63 4.08 4.38 -20.53
CA TRP A 63 4.87 3.71 -19.52
C TRP A 63 5.36 4.67 -18.43
N GLU A 64 5.93 5.82 -18.83
CA GLU A 64 6.40 6.85 -17.90
C GLU A 64 5.28 7.39 -17.02
N LEU A 65 4.08 7.63 -17.59
CA LEU A 65 2.91 8.07 -16.84
C LEU A 65 2.40 7.01 -15.86
N ILE A 66 2.42 5.75 -16.27
CA ILE A 66 1.99 4.62 -15.44
C ILE A 66 2.96 4.41 -14.28
N GLU A 67 4.27 4.48 -14.51
CA GLU A 67 5.25 4.44 -13.42
C GLU A 67 5.09 5.65 -12.49
N LEU A 68 4.85 6.83 -13.03
CA LEU A 68 4.64 8.03 -12.22
C LEU A 68 3.46 7.88 -11.23
N ARG A 69 2.36 7.23 -11.65
CA ARG A 69 1.12 7.17 -10.87
C ARG A 69 0.88 5.84 -10.13
N PHE A 70 1.33 4.72 -10.68
CA PHE A 70 0.90 3.36 -10.27
C PHE A 70 2.04 2.43 -9.84
N LEU A 71 3.27 2.92 -9.68
CA LEU A 71 4.43 2.09 -9.34
C LEU A 71 4.19 1.17 -8.12
N HIS A 72 3.60 1.69 -7.04
CA HIS A 72 3.25 0.95 -5.82
C HIS A 72 2.21 -0.16 -6.01
N HIS A 73 1.54 -0.22 -7.16
CA HIS A 73 0.58 -1.26 -7.50
C HIS A 73 1.08 -2.25 -8.56
N LEU A 74 2.14 -1.91 -9.29
CA LEU A 74 2.56 -2.65 -10.48
C LEU A 74 3.92 -3.32 -10.31
N ALA A 75 4.82 -2.63 -9.61
CA ALA A 75 6.23 -2.96 -9.58
C ALA A 75 6.64 -3.47 -8.18
N PRO A 76 6.36 -4.73 -7.82
CA PRO A 76 6.69 -5.27 -6.52
C PRO A 76 8.17 -5.11 -6.14
N PHE A 77 9.08 -5.11 -7.11
CA PHE A 77 10.52 -4.94 -6.86
C PHE A 77 10.96 -3.50 -6.59
N SER A 78 10.17 -2.49 -6.95
CA SER A 78 10.46 -1.10 -6.58
C SER A 78 9.87 -0.72 -5.22
N TRP A 79 9.12 -1.63 -4.58
CA TRP A 79 8.56 -1.38 -3.27
C TRP A 79 9.66 -1.30 -2.22
N ASP A 80 9.49 -0.32 -1.33
CA ASP A 80 10.32 -0.16 -0.15
C ASP A 80 10.48 -1.48 0.63
N ILE A 81 11.69 -1.75 1.11
CA ILE A 81 12.05 -2.99 1.80
C ILE A 81 11.18 -3.23 3.04
N PHE A 82 10.70 -2.18 3.72
CA PHE A 82 9.82 -2.33 4.87
C PHE A 82 8.42 -2.80 4.49
N LYS A 83 7.93 -2.50 3.27
CA LYS A 83 6.69 -3.11 2.74
C LYS A 83 6.86 -4.63 2.62
N TRP A 84 7.98 -5.09 2.09
CA TRP A 84 8.30 -6.52 2.00
C TRP A 84 8.47 -7.19 3.36
N ILE A 85 9.15 -6.55 4.31
CA ILE A 85 9.28 -7.08 5.68
C ILE A 85 7.89 -7.21 6.33
N ARG A 86 7.03 -6.19 6.17
CA ARG A 86 5.65 -6.23 6.67
C ARG A 86 4.85 -7.37 6.04
N ALA A 87 4.90 -7.49 4.72
CA ALA A 87 4.23 -8.58 4.01
C ALA A 87 4.76 -9.96 4.45
N GLY A 88 6.07 -10.10 4.57
CA GLY A 88 6.75 -11.30 5.05
C GLY A 88 6.31 -11.71 6.46
N ALA A 89 6.12 -10.75 7.37
CA ALA A 89 5.57 -11.01 8.70
C ALA A 89 4.16 -11.61 8.65
N PHE A 90 3.28 -11.07 7.80
CA PHE A 90 1.93 -11.61 7.62
C PHE A 90 1.95 -13.00 6.98
N VAL A 91 2.78 -13.20 5.94
CA VAL A 91 2.98 -14.52 5.32
C VAL A 91 3.48 -15.53 6.37
N LEU A 92 4.38 -15.11 7.26
CA LEU A 92 4.89 -15.96 8.34
C LEU A 92 3.79 -16.45 9.27
N VAL A 93 2.93 -15.54 9.75
CA VAL A 93 1.79 -15.89 10.60
C VAL A 93 0.85 -16.84 9.86
N PHE A 94 0.58 -16.57 8.59
CA PHE A 94 -0.26 -17.45 7.76
C PHE A 94 0.34 -18.85 7.66
N LEU A 95 1.64 -18.97 7.35
CA LEU A 95 2.34 -20.24 7.29
C LEU A 95 2.27 -21.00 8.62
N LEU A 96 2.50 -20.32 9.75
CA LEU A 96 2.34 -20.94 11.07
C LEU A 96 0.91 -21.45 11.28
N ALA A 97 -0.08 -20.65 10.90
CA ALA A 97 -1.48 -21.02 11.03
C ALA A 97 -1.91 -22.17 10.09
N LEU A 98 -1.22 -22.42 8.96
CA LEU A 98 -1.45 -23.60 8.11
C LEU A 98 -1.17 -24.94 8.84
N ARG A 99 -0.47 -24.91 9.98
CA ARG A 99 -0.32 -26.10 10.84
C ARG A 99 -1.65 -26.49 11.50
N LEU A 100 -2.50 -25.50 11.76
CA LEU A 100 -3.81 -25.62 12.40
C LEU A 100 -4.88 -25.12 11.42
N PRO A 101 -5.09 -25.82 10.28
CA PRO A 101 -6.07 -25.39 9.31
C PRO A 101 -7.49 -25.45 9.92
N PRO A 102 -8.43 -24.65 9.37
CA PRO A 102 -9.86 -24.83 9.65
C PRO A 102 -10.34 -26.19 9.10
N ASP A 103 -11.66 -26.43 9.12
CA ASP A 103 -12.25 -27.63 8.51
C ASP A 103 -11.69 -27.90 7.10
N LYS A 104 -11.51 -29.19 6.77
CA LYS A 104 -10.83 -29.64 5.55
C LYS A 104 -11.47 -29.06 4.27
N VAL A 105 -12.79 -28.88 4.25
CA VAL A 105 -13.51 -28.34 3.10
C VAL A 105 -13.15 -26.87 2.90
N TYR A 106 -13.28 -26.04 3.93
CA TYR A 106 -12.93 -24.62 3.87
C TYR A 106 -11.43 -24.40 3.64
N HIS A 107 -10.58 -25.22 4.26
CA HIS A 107 -9.15 -25.18 4.03
C HIS A 107 -8.82 -25.37 2.54
N ALA A 108 -9.36 -26.42 1.91
CA ALA A 108 -9.15 -26.68 0.50
C ALA A 108 -9.65 -25.54 -0.39
N GLN A 109 -10.81 -24.95 -0.06
CA GLN A 109 -11.33 -23.80 -0.79
C GLN A 109 -10.38 -22.60 -0.69
N ILE A 110 -10.03 -22.17 0.52
CA ILE A 110 -9.14 -21.02 0.73
C ILE A 110 -7.78 -21.25 0.05
N MET A 111 -7.23 -22.45 0.12
CA MET A 111 -5.94 -22.73 -0.54
C MET A 111 -6.01 -22.59 -2.07
N ARG A 112 -7.13 -22.93 -2.71
CA ARG A 112 -7.33 -22.67 -4.16
C ARG A 112 -7.29 -21.18 -4.48
N PHE A 113 -7.94 -20.37 -3.65
CA PHE A 113 -7.84 -18.91 -3.75
C PHE A 113 -6.39 -18.45 -3.58
N VAL A 114 -5.68 -18.94 -2.57
CA VAL A 114 -4.27 -18.60 -2.35
C VAL A 114 -3.39 -18.95 -3.55
N TYR A 115 -3.55 -20.13 -4.13
CA TYR A 115 -2.83 -20.50 -5.35
C TYR A 115 -3.19 -19.61 -6.53
N GLY A 116 -4.47 -19.25 -6.68
CA GLY A 116 -4.89 -18.30 -7.71
C GLY A 116 -4.29 -16.92 -7.55
N MET A 117 -4.19 -16.41 -6.32
CA MET A 117 -3.52 -15.14 -6.03
C MET A 117 -2.04 -15.18 -6.35
N LEU A 118 -1.33 -16.24 -5.95
CA LEU A 118 0.09 -16.40 -6.25
C LEU A 118 0.34 -16.49 -7.76
N PHE A 119 -0.52 -17.21 -8.48
CA PHE A 119 -0.46 -17.28 -9.94
C PHE A 119 -0.67 -15.89 -10.57
N LEU A 120 -1.71 -15.15 -10.18
CA LEU A 120 -1.97 -13.82 -10.71
C LEU A 120 -0.84 -12.83 -10.38
N ALA A 121 -0.26 -12.89 -9.18
CA ALA A 121 0.89 -12.08 -8.80
C ALA A 121 2.13 -12.42 -9.64
N ALA A 122 2.38 -13.70 -9.94
CA ALA A 122 3.46 -14.12 -10.82
C ALA A 122 3.25 -13.64 -12.26
N VAL A 123 2.03 -13.77 -12.79
CA VAL A 123 1.64 -13.23 -14.10
C VAL A 123 1.86 -11.72 -14.14
N ALA A 124 1.37 -10.99 -13.14
CA ALA A 124 1.56 -9.54 -13.03
C ALA A 124 3.04 -9.14 -13.09
N THR A 125 3.87 -9.84 -12.31
CA THR A 125 5.31 -9.57 -12.23
C THR A 125 6.00 -9.89 -13.56
N PHE A 126 5.67 -11.02 -14.17
CA PHE A 126 6.22 -11.40 -15.47
C PHE A 126 5.87 -10.37 -16.55
N PHE A 127 4.60 -10.01 -16.67
CA PHE A 127 4.17 -9.05 -17.69
C PHE A 127 4.54 -7.61 -17.34
N TYR A 128 4.91 -7.27 -16.10
CA TYR A 128 5.50 -5.96 -15.82
C TYR A 128 6.98 -5.90 -16.23
N TYR A 129 7.79 -6.90 -15.85
CA TYR A 129 9.25 -6.81 -16.00
C TYR A 129 9.82 -7.49 -17.26
N VAL A 130 9.11 -8.43 -17.88
CA VAL A 130 9.64 -9.23 -18.99
C VAL A 130 8.97 -8.87 -20.32
N VAL A 131 7.64 -8.88 -20.35
CA VAL A 131 6.86 -8.58 -21.57
C VAL A 131 5.77 -7.57 -21.21
N PRO A 132 6.03 -6.25 -21.27
CA PRO A 132 5.08 -5.22 -20.91
C PRO A 132 3.85 -5.24 -21.83
N LEU A 133 2.72 -5.73 -21.30
CA LEU A 133 1.42 -5.72 -21.98
C LEU A 133 0.47 -4.77 -21.27
N SER A 134 0.06 -3.69 -21.93
CA SER A 134 -0.74 -2.62 -21.34
C SER A 134 -2.02 -3.16 -20.68
N ILE A 135 -2.70 -4.09 -21.35
CA ILE A 135 -3.95 -4.68 -20.84
C ILE A 135 -3.76 -5.48 -19.55
N LEU A 136 -2.60 -6.13 -19.35
CA LEU A 136 -2.33 -6.90 -18.13
C LEU A 136 -1.84 -6.00 -17.00
N ILE A 137 -1.12 -4.94 -17.34
CA ILE A 137 -0.61 -3.95 -16.38
C ILE A 137 -1.77 -3.14 -15.80
N THR A 138 -2.69 -2.65 -16.64
CA THR A 138 -3.89 -1.90 -16.21
C THR A 138 -4.79 -2.70 -15.28
N LEU A 139 -4.75 -4.03 -15.34
CA LEU A 139 -5.49 -4.88 -14.39
C LEU A 139 -4.91 -4.81 -12.97
N THR A 140 -3.68 -4.34 -12.75
CA THR A 140 -3.09 -4.11 -11.41
C THR A 140 -3.16 -5.33 -10.48
N PHE A 141 -2.94 -6.54 -11.00
CA PHE A 141 -3.18 -7.82 -10.29
C PHE A 141 -2.56 -7.93 -8.89
N TRP A 142 -1.48 -7.20 -8.59
CA TRP A 142 -0.92 -7.14 -7.24
C TRP A 142 -1.87 -6.60 -6.17
N ARG A 143 -2.93 -5.86 -6.55
CA ARG A 143 -4.02 -5.47 -5.65
C ARG A 143 -4.75 -6.66 -5.03
N ILE A 144 -4.63 -7.85 -5.61
CA ILE A 144 -5.19 -9.09 -5.06
C ILE A 144 -4.57 -9.50 -3.72
N ALA A 145 -3.39 -8.97 -3.37
CA ALA A 145 -2.73 -9.22 -2.09
C ALA A 145 -3.62 -8.86 -0.87
N GLN A 146 -4.60 -7.96 -1.04
CA GLN A 146 -5.57 -7.64 0.00
C GLN A 146 -6.45 -8.84 0.40
N PHE A 147 -6.81 -9.72 -0.55
CA PHE A 147 -7.53 -10.97 -0.23
C PHE A 147 -6.66 -11.95 0.54
N PHE A 148 -5.36 -11.99 0.24
CA PHE A 148 -4.42 -12.78 1.02
C PHE A 148 -4.43 -12.35 2.48
N THR A 149 -4.46 -11.04 2.77
CA THR A 149 -4.60 -10.55 4.14
C THR A 149 -5.87 -11.06 4.82
N ILE A 150 -7.02 -11.04 4.15
CA ILE A 150 -8.29 -11.54 4.70
C ILE A 150 -8.17 -13.02 5.06
N PHE A 151 -7.71 -13.86 4.13
CA PHE A 151 -7.54 -15.29 4.39
C PHE A 151 -6.49 -15.56 5.46
N ALA A 152 -5.38 -14.83 5.44
CA ALA A 152 -4.35 -14.93 6.45
C ALA A 152 -4.89 -14.60 7.85
N MET A 153 -5.75 -13.58 7.97
CA MET A 153 -6.38 -13.21 9.25
C MET A 153 -7.35 -14.28 9.76
N MET A 154 -8.11 -14.94 8.88
CA MET A 154 -8.97 -16.07 9.29
C MET A 154 -8.15 -17.22 9.90
N TYR A 155 -7.03 -17.56 9.28
CA TYR A 155 -6.11 -18.59 9.78
C TYR A 155 -5.41 -18.15 11.06
N ALA A 156 -4.93 -16.91 11.11
CA ALA A 156 -4.30 -16.32 12.29
C ALA A 156 -5.26 -16.33 13.50
N ALA A 157 -6.54 -16.03 13.29
CA ALA A 157 -7.56 -16.09 14.34
C ALA A 157 -7.68 -17.50 14.93
N ASN A 158 -7.72 -18.54 14.10
CA ASN A 158 -7.74 -19.93 14.57
C ASN A 158 -6.45 -20.30 15.32
N LEU A 159 -5.29 -19.89 14.82
CA LEU A 159 -4.00 -20.09 15.48
C LEU A 159 -3.97 -19.45 16.88
N ILE A 160 -4.40 -18.19 16.97
CA ILE A 160 -4.49 -17.43 18.23
C ILE A 160 -5.45 -18.12 19.20
N PHE A 161 -6.63 -18.52 18.74
CA PHE A 161 -7.63 -19.19 19.57
C PHE A 161 -7.12 -20.52 20.15
N GLN A 162 -6.47 -21.34 19.31
CA GLN A 162 -5.93 -22.62 19.76
C GLN A 162 -4.73 -22.44 20.70
N ALA A 163 -3.86 -21.48 20.43
CA ALA A 163 -2.76 -21.14 21.33
C ALA A 163 -3.28 -20.62 22.68
N TYR A 164 -4.32 -19.78 22.68
CA TYR A 164 -4.95 -19.26 23.90
C TYR A 164 -5.51 -20.36 24.81
N ARG A 165 -5.96 -21.50 24.26
CA ARG A 165 -6.47 -22.61 25.08
C ARG A 165 -5.39 -23.49 25.73
N LYS A 166 -4.10 -23.25 25.46
CA LYS A 166 -2.99 -23.98 26.06
C LYS A 166 -2.60 -23.37 27.43
N ASP A 167 -1.34 -23.55 27.84
CA ASP A 167 -0.78 -23.00 29.07
C ASP A 167 -0.57 -21.47 29.02
N LEU A 168 -0.16 -20.91 30.16
CA LEU A 168 -0.02 -19.47 30.37
C LEU A 168 0.91 -18.79 29.34
N PHE A 169 2.02 -19.43 28.95
CA PHE A 169 2.96 -18.80 28.02
C PHE A 169 2.40 -18.71 26.61
N PHE A 170 1.68 -19.74 26.17
CA PHE A 170 0.96 -19.69 24.89
C PHE A 170 -0.15 -18.64 24.91
N ARG A 171 -0.85 -18.47 26.04
CA ARG A 171 -1.86 -17.39 26.18
C ARG A 171 -1.25 -16.01 26.01
N ILE A 172 -0.13 -15.74 26.68
CA ILE A 172 0.59 -14.47 26.55
C ILE A 172 1.02 -14.25 25.10
N ALA A 173 1.59 -15.27 24.46
CA ALA A 173 1.99 -15.19 23.05
C ALA A 173 0.79 -14.92 22.11
N ALA A 174 -0.33 -15.61 22.33
CA ALA A 174 -1.55 -15.47 21.54
C ALA A 174 -2.19 -14.09 21.69
N ILE A 175 -2.32 -13.59 22.93
CA ILE A 175 -2.83 -12.24 23.21
C ILE A 175 -1.92 -11.19 22.57
N GLY A 176 -0.61 -11.31 22.77
CA GLY A 176 0.38 -10.41 22.19
C GLY A 176 0.32 -10.38 20.67
N LEU A 177 0.21 -11.55 20.02
CA LEU A 177 0.03 -11.65 18.57
C LEU A 177 -1.29 -11.02 18.11
N GLY A 178 -2.40 -11.30 18.79
CA GLY A 178 -3.71 -10.74 18.47
C GLY A 178 -3.75 -9.22 18.56
N ILE A 179 -3.23 -8.64 19.65
CA ILE A 179 -3.09 -7.20 19.82
C ILE A 179 -2.19 -6.61 18.73
N SER A 180 -1.06 -7.27 18.44
CA SER A 180 -0.11 -6.80 17.42
C SER A 180 -0.73 -6.74 16.03
N LEU A 181 -1.50 -7.76 15.64
CA LEU A 181 -2.20 -7.80 14.36
C LEU A 181 -3.32 -6.75 14.31
N PHE A 182 -4.10 -6.61 15.38
CA PHE A 182 -5.17 -5.60 15.49
C PHE A 182 -4.63 -4.18 15.31
N LEU A 183 -3.50 -3.89 15.94
CA LEU A 183 -2.81 -2.60 15.85
C LEU A 183 -1.95 -2.44 14.58
N SER A 184 -1.96 -3.43 13.68
CA SER A 184 -1.10 -3.46 12.48
C SER A 184 0.39 -3.27 12.78
N ASN A 185 0.84 -3.69 13.98
CA ASN A 185 2.23 -3.60 14.40
C ASN A 185 3.00 -4.86 13.97
N PHE A 186 3.57 -4.81 12.76
CA PHE A 186 4.27 -5.96 12.18
C PHE A 186 5.50 -6.40 12.98
N LYS A 187 6.16 -5.48 13.69
CA LYS A 187 7.34 -5.80 14.51
C LYS A 187 6.95 -6.67 15.70
N ALA A 188 5.92 -6.24 16.43
CA ALA A 188 5.37 -7.01 17.54
C ALA A 188 4.76 -8.34 17.04
N THR A 189 4.13 -8.33 15.86
CA THR A 189 3.63 -9.55 15.20
C THR A 189 4.75 -10.58 14.99
N LEU A 190 5.91 -10.17 14.50
CA LEU A 190 7.08 -11.05 14.34
C LEU A 190 7.58 -11.58 15.69
N LEU A 191 7.73 -10.71 16.69
CA LEU A 191 8.20 -11.10 18.02
C LEU A 191 7.28 -12.14 18.67
N PHE A 192 5.97 -11.89 18.68
CA PHE A 192 5.02 -12.85 19.25
C PHE A 192 4.88 -14.13 18.43
N SER A 193 5.09 -14.08 17.11
CA SER A 193 5.21 -15.28 16.28
C SER A 193 6.43 -16.12 16.64
N LEU A 194 7.59 -15.48 16.86
CA LEU A 194 8.82 -16.15 17.33
C LEU A 194 8.61 -16.80 18.69
N LEU A 195 7.96 -16.10 19.63
CA LEU A 195 7.62 -16.65 20.94
C LEU A 195 6.72 -17.89 20.80
N LEU A 196 5.67 -17.82 19.97
CA LEU A 196 4.78 -18.94 19.73
C LEU A 196 5.55 -20.18 19.24
N VAL A 197 6.46 -20.00 18.28
CA VAL A 197 7.28 -21.07 17.70
C VAL A 197 8.28 -21.61 18.72
N ALA A 198 8.89 -20.73 19.52
CA ALA A 198 9.79 -21.13 20.61
C ALA A 198 9.09 -22.08 21.59
N LEU A 199 7.83 -21.78 21.92
CA LEU A 199 7.00 -22.57 22.82
C LEU A 199 6.58 -23.92 22.19
N GLU A 200 6.22 -23.95 20.91
CA GLU A 200 5.91 -25.21 20.20
C GLU A 200 7.12 -26.15 20.15
N HIS A 201 8.33 -25.60 20.06
CA HIS A 201 9.57 -26.35 20.01
C HIS A 201 10.25 -26.53 21.36
N ARG A 202 9.54 -26.38 22.50
CA ARG A 202 10.11 -26.53 23.85
C ARG A 202 10.84 -27.87 24.09
N LYS A 203 10.46 -28.94 23.38
CA LYS A 203 11.14 -30.24 23.40
C LYS A 203 12.52 -30.26 22.71
N ARG A 204 12.85 -29.21 21.94
CA ARG A 204 14.12 -29.02 21.24
C ARG A 204 14.85 -27.82 21.86
N PRO A 205 15.62 -28.03 22.94
CA PRO A 205 16.03 -26.95 23.83
C PRO A 205 16.90 -25.91 23.14
N LEU A 206 17.78 -26.30 22.22
CA LEU A 206 18.65 -25.36 21.50
C LEU A 206 17.82 -24.36 20.67
N ILE A 207 16.93 -24.86 19.80
CA ILE A 207 16.08 -24.02 18.93
C ILE A 207 15.17 -23.13 19.79
N SER A 208 14.51 -23.71 20.79
CA SER A 208 13.62 -22.96 21.68
C SER A 208 14.35 -21.85 22.43
N ARG A 209 15.55 -22.11 22.96
CA ARG A 209 16.38 -21.10 23.66
C ARG A 209 16.83 -19.98 22.72
N CYS A 210 17.28 -20.30 21.51
CA CYS A 210 17.68 -19.29 20.53
C CYS A 210 16.51 -18.38 20.15
N LEU A 211 15.33 -18.96 19.90
CA LEU A 211 14.12 -18.19 19.56
C LEU A 211 13.63 -17.34 20.74
N LEU A 212 13.68 -17.87 21.96
CA LEU A 212 13.30 -17.13 23.17
C LEU A 212 14.28 -15.98 23.45
N LEU A 213 15.59 -16.20 23.28
CA LEU A 213 16.59 -15.15 23.40
C LEU A 213 16.38 -14.04 22.37
N ALA A 214 16.08 -14.42 21.12
CA ALA A 214 15.75 -13.46 20.06
C ALA A 214 14.49 -12.65 20.40
N PHE A 215 13.46 -13.29 20.95
CA PHE A 215 12.26 -12.60 21.44
C PHE A 215 12.58 -11.61 22.56
N ILE A 216 13.30 -12.04 23.60
CA ILE A 216 13.67 -11.20 24.74
C ILE A 216 14.50 -10.01 24.29
N LEU A 217 15.55 -10.24 23.49
CA LEU A 217 16.40 -9.18 22.96
C LEU A 217 15.58 -8.21 22.10
N GLY A 218 14.71 -8.72 21.23
CA GLY A 218 13.82 -7.91 20.41
C GLY A 218 12.85 -7.05 21.23
N MET A 219 12.29 -7.58 22.32
CA MET A 219 11.44 -6.82 23.23
C MET A 219 12.22 -5.74 23.99
N ILE A 220 13.44 -6.03 24.45
CA ILE A 220 14.32 -5.04 25.11
C ILE A 220 14.65 -3.92 24.14
N LEU A 221 15.05 -4.23 22.90
CA LEU A 221 15.37 -3.25 21.88
C LEU A 221 14.14 -2.41 21.48
N ALA A 222 12.97 -3.05 21.33
CA ALA A 222 11.72 -2.33 21.05
C ALA A 222 11.35 -1.36 22.17
N THR A 223 11.52 -1.79 23.42
CA THR A 223 11.26 -0.98 24.62
C THR A 223 12.27 0.17 24.72
N ALA A 224 13.57 -0.11 24.63
CA ALA A 224 14.63 0.91 24.66
C ALA A 224 14.45 1.93 23.53
N GLY A 225 14.16 1.48 22.30
CA GLY A 225 13.89 2.35 21.16
C GLY A 225 12.60 3.17 21.29
N SER A 226 11.70 2.82 22.21
CA SER A 226 10.51 3.63 22.53
C SER A 226 10.81 4.75 23.54
N PHE A 227 11.79 4.54 24.42
CA PHE A 227 12.22 5.54 25.41
C PHE A 227 13.29 6.51 24.88
N TYR A 228 14.19 6.04 24.01
CA TYR A 228 15.24 6.87 23.40
C TYR A 228 14.78 7.48 22.08
N VAL A 229 13.94 8.52 22.18
CA VAL A 229 13.63 9.42 21.08
C VAL A 229 14.79 10.42 20.96
N HIS A 230 15.37 10.59 19.76
CA HIS A 230 16.43 11.57 19.41
C HIS A 230 17.91 11.15 19.39
N ILE A 231 18.24 9.96 18.87
CA ILE A 231 19.51 9.83 18.14
C ILE A 231 19.14 9.62 16.66
N PRO A 232 19.61 10.46 15.72
CA PRO A 232 19.32 10.29 14.28
C PRO A 232 19.74 8.91 13.78
N TYR A 233 20.81 8.35 14.34
CA TYR A 233 21.25 6.99 14.13
C TYR A 233 20.44 5.93 14.91
N ALA A 234 19.69 6.28 15.97
CA ALA A 234 18.74 5.35 16.60
C ALA A 234 17.43 5.18 15.84
N TYR A 235 17.15 6.01 14.82
CA TYR A 235 16.18 5.65 13.79
C TYR A 235 16.65 4.39 13.02
N PHE A 236 17.96 4.20 12.82
CA PHE A 236 18.55 2.94 12.33
C PHE A 236 18.46 1.79 13.38
N PHE A 237 18.34 2.10 14.67
CA PHE A 237 18.16 1.13 15.76
C PHE A 237 16.71 0.84 16.15
N LYS A 238 15.70 1.30 15.38
CA LYS A 238 14.34 0.71 15.37
C LYS A 238 14.30 -0.70 14.72
N ILE A 239 15.44 -1.39 14.82
CA ILE A 239 15.99 -2.61 14.22
C ILE A 239 16.23 -2.51 12.71
N GLY A 240 17.46 -2.11 12.38
CA GLY A 240 18.01 -2.02 11.04
C GLY A 240 18.01 -3.35 10.28
N THR A 241 18.09 -3.21 8.97
CA THR A 241 18.01 -4.28 7.97
C THR A 241 18.98 -5.42 8.25
N VAL A 242 20.17 -5.22 8.81
CA VAL A 242 21.15 -6.30 9.00
C VAL A 242 20.85 -7.20 10.21
N PRO A 243 20.58 -6.67 11.44
CA PRO A 243 20.10 -7.50 12.53
C PRO A 243 18.72 -8.09 12.26
N ALA A 244 17.79 -7.37 11.60
CA ALA A 244 16.50 -7.91 11.21
C ALA A 244 16.64 -9.03 10.17
N ILE A 245 17.49 -8.87 9.14
CA ILE A 245 17.77 -9.92 8.16
C ILE A 245 18.46 -11.10 8.84
N LEU A 246 19.42 -10.92 9.76
CA LEU A 246 20.07 -12.04 10.45
C LEU A 246 19.16 -12.72 11.50
N LEU A 247 18.34 -11.95 12.24
CA LEU A 247 17.34 -12.44 13.19
C LEU A 247 16.06 -12.97 12.52
N LEU A 248 15.81 -12.64 11.25
CA LEU A 248 14.70 -13.20 10.47
C LEU A 248 15.17 -14.37 9.61
N THR A 249 16.23 -14.24 8.81
CA THR A 249 16.64 -15.30 7.85
C THR A 249 17.05 -16.61 8.53
N LEU A 250 17.79 -16.57 9.64
CA LEU A 250 18.24 -17.78 10.33
C LEU A 250 17.07 -18.51 11.04
N PRO A 251 16.22 -17.83 11.83
CA PRO A 251 15.04 -18.46 12.43
C PRO A 251 13.97 -18.83 11.42
N LEU A 252 13.72 -18.01 10.39
CA LEU A 252 12.69 -18.24 9.37
C LEU A 252 13.11 -19.37 8.42
N GLY A 253 14.40 -19.47 8.09
CA GLY A 253 14.99 -20.63 7.40
C GLY A 253 14.88 -21.91 8.24
N ALA A 254 15.26 -21.86 9.53
CA ALA A 254 15.13 -22.99 10.45
C ALA A 254 13.66 -23.41 10.65
N MET A 255 12.74 -22.45 10.69
CA MET A 255 11.31 -22.67 10.87
C MET A 255 10.65 -23.24 9.61
N VAL A 256 10.95 -22.72 8.42
CA VAL A 256 10.48 -23.28 7.13
C VAL A 256 10.99 -24.71 6.96
N TYR A 257 12.27 -24.97 7.29
CA TYR A 257 12.84 -26.31 7.27
C TYR A 257 12.07 -27.28 8.18
N GLU A 258 11.80 -26.89 9.43
CA GLU A 258 11.07 -27.73 10.38
C GLU A 258 9.58 -27.92 10.03
N MET A 259 8.95 -26.90 9.43
CA MET A 259 7.58 -26.99 8.93
C MET A 259 7.41 -28.05 7.83
N LEU A 260 8.40 -28.17 6.95
CA LEU A 260 8.32 -29.05 5.77
C LEU A 260 8.81 -30.48 6.05
N LYS A 261 9.52 -30.70 7.15
CA LYS A 261 10.17 -31.99 7.48
C LYS A 261 9.19 -33.15 7.65
N GLY A 262 7.95 -32.89 8.08
CA GLY A 262 6.96 -33.93 8.45
C GLY A 262 5.79 -34.21 7.49
N ARG A 263 5.59 -33.43 6.41
CA ARG A 263 4.38 -33.51 5.56
C ARG A 263 4.58 -33.96 4.09
N LEU A 264 5.82 -34.17 3.62
CA LEU A 264 6.13 -34.49 2.21
C LEU A 264 6.93 -35.80 2.06
N ARG A 265 6.88 -36.45 0.88
CA ARG A 265 7.71 -37.62 0.54
C ARG A 265 9.15 -37.15 0.24
N ASN A 266 10.19 -37.89 0.63
CA ASN A 266 11.58 -37.39 0.69
C ASN A 266 12.10 -36.73 -0.61
N TRP A 267 11.71 -37.19 -1.79
CA TRP A 267 12.11 -36.57 -3.06
C TRP A 267 11.39 -35.24 -3.35
N GLN A 268 10.10 -35.13 -2.99
CA GLN A 268 9.33 -33.88 -3.13
C GLN A 268 9.83 -32.77 -2.18
N LYS A 269 10.45 -33.15 -1.04
CA LYS A 269 11.06 -32.20 -0.10
C LYS A 269 12.22 -31.44 -0.73
N ALA A 270 13.17 -32.17 -1.32
CA ALA A 270 14.35 -31.58 -1.93
C ALA A 270 13.97 -30.74 -3.16
N SER A 271 13.04 -31.21 -4.00
CA SER A 271 12.62 -30.48 -5.20
C SER A 271 11.84 -29.21 -4.90
N ILE A 272 10.93 -29.21 -3.91
CA ILE A 272 10.17 -28.00 -3.54
C ILE A 272 11.07 -27.01 -2.79
N GLN A 273 11.97 -27.49 -1.92
CA GLN A 273 12.95 -26.63 -1.22
C GLN A 273 13.95 -26.02 -2.19
N ALA A 274 14.51 -26.83 -3.09
CA ALA A 274 15.40 -26.35 -4.14
C ALA A 274 14.64 -25.41 -5.08
N ALA A 275 13.41 -25.71 -5.49
CA ALA A 275 12.63 -24.84 -6.35
C ALA A 275 12.24 -23.52 -5.65
N PHE A 276 11.93 -23.52 -4.36
CA PHE A 276 11.59 -22.30 -3.63
C PHE A 276 12.81 -21.45 -3.29
N LEU A 277 13.93 -22.06 -2.89
CA LEU A 277 15.20 -21.35 -2.68
C LEU A 277 15.78 -20.87 -4.00
N LEU A 278 15.75 -21.69 -5.05
CA LEU A 278 16.13 -21.31 -6.40
C LEU A 278 15.17 -20.24 -6.92
N PHE A 279 13.87 -20.31 -6.64
CA PHE A 279 12.93 -19.25 -6.97
C PHE A 279 13.32 -17.98 -6.22
N ILE A 280 13.53 -17.97 -4.91
CA ILE A 280 13.96 -16.77 -4.18
C ILE A 280 15.28 -16.24 -4.72
N VAL A 281 16.27 -17.09 -4.94
CA VAL A 281 17.60 -16.69 -5.42
C VAL A 281 17.53 -16.18 -6.86
N LEU A 282 16.88 -16.91 -7.78
CA LEU A 282 16.66 -16.46 -9.16
C LEU A 282 15.76 -15.23 -9.21
N PHE A 283 14.76 -15.10 -8.34
CA PHE A 283 13.88 -13.94 -8.25
C PHE A 283 14.64 -12.73 -7.68
N THR A 284 15.58 -12.94 -6.76
CA THR A 284 16.46 -11.90 -6.22
C THR A 284 17.54 -11.50 -7.24
N ILE A 285 18.15 -12.46 -7.94
CA ILE A 285 19.14 -12.23 -8.99
C ILE A 285 18.50 -11.58 -10.21
N ALA A 286 17.36 -12.11 -10.69
CA ALA A 286 16.58 -11.52 -11.77
C ALA A 286 16.08 -10.15 -11.34
N GLY A 287 15.55 -9.98 -10.13
CA GLY A 287 15.20 -8.68 -9.58
C GLY A 287 16.38 -7.71 -9.61
N HIS A 288 17.57 -8.14 -9.17
CA HIS A 288 18.77 -7.30 -9.16
C HIS A 288 19.27 -6.95 -10.57
N ILE A 289 19.26 -7.91 -11.51
CA ILE A 289 19.64 -7.71 -12.91
C ILE A 289 18.62 -6.81 -13.62
N LEU A 290 17.32 -7.06 -13.42
CA LEU A 290 16.22 -6.30 -14.00
C LEU A 290 16.18 -4.88 -13.43
N ILE A 291 16.41 -4.69 -12.12
CA ILE A 291 16.60 -3.38 -11.52
C ILE A 291 17.79 -2.72 -12.22
N LYS A 292 19.01 -3.29 -12.14
CA LYS A 292 20.24 -2.69 -12.67
C LYS A 292 20.18 -2.34 -14.17
N ASN A 293 19.42 -3.10 -14.97
CA ASN A 293 19.27 -2.87 -16.40
C ASN A 293 18.01 -2.09 -16.78
N SER A 294 17.03 -1.93 -15.89
CA SER A 294 15.86 -1.11 -16.17
C SER A 294 16.25 0.37 -16.14
N GLN A 295 15.80 1.11 -17.15
CA GLN A 295 15.86 2.58 -17.17
C GLN A 295 15.20 3.16 -15.90
N SER A 296 14.19 2.46 -15.37
CA SER A 296 13.53 2.75 -14.10
C SER A 296 14.47 2.74 -12.89
N SER A 297 15.50 1.88 -12.77
CA SER A 297 16.37 1.95 -11.57
C SER A 297 17.33 3.12 -11.53
N ARG A 298 17.68 3.70 -12.68
CA ARG A 298 18.53 4.91 -12.69
C ARG A 298 17.73 6.12 -12.20
N THR A 299 16.47 6.19 -12.60
CA THR A 299 15.53 7.24 -12.17
C THR A 299 15.02 7.01 -10.74
N VAL A 300 14.70 5.76 -10.38
CA VAL A 300 14.24 5.38 -9.02
C VAL A 300 15.40 5.40 -8.02
N GLY A 301 16.62 5.05 -8.42
CA GLY A 301 17.80 5.14 -7.56
C GLY A 301 18.14 6.57 -7.16
N SER A 302 18.21 7.49 -8.14
CA SER A 302 18.40 8.92 -7.85
C SER A 302 17.21 9.51 -7.09
N ALA A 303 15.98 9.09 -7.42
CA ALA A 303 14.79 9.48 -6.68
C ALA A 303 14.80 8.97 -5.23
N TYR A 304 15.35 7.78 -4.95
CA TYR A 304 15.45 7.23 -3.60
C TYR A 304 16.51 7.96 -2.76
N GLU A 305 17.65 8.32 -3.35
CA GLU A 305 18.65 9.17 -2.71
C GLU A 305 18.05 10.55 -2.36
N ASN A 306 17.33 11.17 -3.30
CA ASN A 306 16.59 12.42 -3.05
C ASN A 306 15.47 12.27 -2.00
N LEU A 307 14.85 11.09 -1.86
CA LEU A 307 13.84 10.80 -0.84
C LEU A 307 14.46 10.84 0.56
N MET A 308 15.66 10.29 0.72
CA MET A 308 16.37 10.30 2.00
C MET A 308 16.79 11.73 2.38
N GLU A 309 17.21 12.54 1.40
CA GLU A 309 17.51 13.96 1.61
C GLU A 309 16.25 14.80 1.93
N GLY A 310 15.12 14.52 1.26
CA GLY A 310 13.84 15.20 1.52
C GLY A 310 13.26 14.89 2.90
N TYR A 311 13.38 13.65 3.38
CA TYR A 311 13.04 13.29 4.76
C TYR A 311 13.94 14.02 5.77
N GLU A 312 15.23 14.18 5.47
CA GLU A 312 16.15 14.96 6.29
C GLU A 312 15.78 16.45 6.32
N TYR A 313 15.30 16.99 5.19
CA TYR A 313 14.84 18.38 5.08
C TYR A 313 13.58 18.68 5.90
N GLU A 314 12.55 17.83 5.86
CA GLU A 314 11.35 18.00 6.70
C GLU A 314 11.67 17.82 8.20
N LEU A 315 12.53 16.86 8.55
CA LEU A 315 12.99 16.65 9.93
C LEU A 315 13.72 17.89 10.48
N LYS A 316 14.46 18.64 9.65
CA LYS A 316 15.15 19.87 10.06
C LYS A 316 14.22 21.08 10.27
N LYS A 317 13.05 21.12 9.60
CA LYS A 317 12.11 22.26 9.69
C LYS A 317 11.03 22.11 10.76
N THR A 318 10.65 20.89 11.15
CA THR A 318 9.76 20.74 12.30
C THR A 318 10.54 20.95 13.60
N PRO A 319 10.20 21.93 14.45
CA PRO A 319 10.85 22.09 15.73
C PRO A 319 10.75 20.77 16.53
N PRO A 320 11.81 20.37 17.24
CA PRO A 320 11.80 19.17 18.05
C PRO A 320 10.67 19.26 19.06
N VAL A 321 9.99 18.15 19.29
CA VAL A 321 9.04 17.99 20.40
C VAL A 321 9.88 17.98 21.67
N THR A 322 10.02 19.13 22.32
CA THR A 322 10.84 19.24 23.54
C THR A 322 10.00 19.07 24.79
N THR A 323 8.67 19.12 24.68
CA THR A 323 7.76 19.02 25.83
C THR A 323 6.60 18.05 25.59
N LEU A 324 6.03 17.54 26.70
CA LEU A 324 4.82 16.71 26.67
C LEU A 324 3.62 17.50 26.09
N GLN A 325 3.63 18.83 26.20
CA GLN A 325 2.59 19.71 25.65
C GLN A 325 2.62 19.77 24.12
N ASP A 326 3.78 19.63 23.47
CA ASP A 326 3.90 19.59 22.00
C ASP A 326 3.28 18.34 21.38
N LEU A 327 3.22 17.23 22.15
CA LEU A 327 2.50 16.01 21.80
C LEU A 327 0.97 16.16 21.92
N VAL A 328 0.52 17.05 22.80
CA VAL A 328 -0.90 17.31 23.09
C VAL A 328 -1.48 18.39 22.17
N ALA A 329 -0.67 19.36 21.74
CA ALA A 329 -1.19 20.60 21.17
C ALA A 329 -1.73 20.50 19.74
N LYS A 330 -1.11 19.72 18.84
CA LYS A 330 -1.61 19.59 17.45
C LYS A 330 -1.30 18.23 16.82
N PRO A 331 -2.30 17.54 16.25
CA PRO A 331 -2.02 16.37 15.45
C PRO A 331 -1.26 16.79 14.17
N ARG A 332 -0.21 16.05 13.78
CA ARG A 332 0.59 16.34 12.59
C ARG A 332 -0.05 15.72 11.35
N ILE A 333 -0.10 16.49 10.27
CA ILE A 333 -0.49 16.05 8.93
C ILE A 333 0.80 15.57 8.25
N THR A 334 0.87 14.31 7.80
CA THR A 334 1.97 13.88 6.93
C THR A 334 1.88 14.59 5.59
N ALA A 335 2.96 14.67 4.82
CA ALA A 335 2.92 15.24 3.46
C ALA A 335 1.88 14.58 2.52
N THR A 336 1.35 13.39 2.88
CA THR A 336 0.29 12.67 2.18
C THR A 336 -1.12 12.92 2.72
N GLY A 337 -1.32 13.83 3.68
CA GLY A 337 -2.63 14.10 4.27
C GLY A 337 -3.14 13.00 5.22
N VAL A 338 -2.33 11.97 5.52
CA VAL A 338 -2.76 10.82 6.31
C VAL A 338 -2.46 11.05 7.79
N TRP A 339 -3.51 11.11 8.60
CA TRP A 339 -3.41 11.15 10.06
C TRP A 339 -2.90 9.82 10.62
N VAL A 340 -1.58 9.66 10.75
CA VAL A 340 -1.02 8.54 11.52
C VAL A 340 -0.63 9.07 12.90
N ARG A 341 -1.56 9.02 13.86
CA ARG A 341 -1.16 9.16 15.27
C ARG A 341 -0.42 7.86 15.65
N PRO A 342 0.86 7.90 16.06
CA PRO A 342 1.49 6.72 16.64
C PRO A 342 0.65 6.24 17.83
N ILE A 343 0.60 4.93 18.05
CA ILE A 343 -0.11 4.38 19.20
C ILE A 343 0.67 4.78 20.46
N THR A 344 0.28 5.89 21.08
CA THR A 344 0.76 6.34 22.38
C THR A 344 -0.09 5.74 23.50
N ILE A 345 0.40 5.80 24.74
CA ILE A 345 -0.40 5.44 25.93
C ILE A 345 -1.71 6.23 25.96
N GLU A 346 -1.68 7.50 25.54
CA GLU A 346 -2.86 8.34 25.41
C GLU A 346 -3.82 7.84 24.31
N SER A 347 -3.30 7.37 23.17
CA SER A 347 -4.13 6.80 22.12
C SER A 347 -4.84 5.52 22.59
N LEU A 348 -4.19 4.70 23.41
CA LEU A 348 -4.79 3.53 24.06
C LEU A 348 -5.80 3.95 25.12
N GLY A 349 -5.51 5.01 25.88
CA GLY A 349 -6.46 5.64 26.80
C GLY A 349 -7.70 6.15 26.07
N ASN A 350 -7.54 6.81 24.93
CA ASN A 350 -8.62 7.31 24.07
C ASN A 350 -9.41 6.17 23.42
N LEU A 351 -8.76 5.07 23.02
CA LEU A 351 -9.46 3.87 22.57
C LEU A 351 -10.28 3.23 23.70
N ALA A 352 -9.73 3.15 24.92
CA ALA A 352 -10.40 2.55 26.06
C ALA A 352 -11.58 3.39 26.58
N THR A 353 -11.42 4.71 26.62
CA THR A 353 -12.41 5.64 27.18
C THR A 353 -13.40 6.16 26.14
N HIS A 354 -12.98 6.26 24.88
CA HIS A 354 -13.77 6.80 23.77
C HIS A 354 -13.66 5.93 22.50
N PRO A 355 -13.96 4.62 22.58
CA PRO A 355 -13.74 3.68 21.48
C PRO A 355 -14.43 4.11 20.19
N GLY A 356 -15.64 4.66 20.27
CA GLY A 356 -16.36 5.16 19.09
C GLY A 356 -15.70 6.38 18.43
N LYS A 357 -15.09 7.30 19.20
CA LYS A 357 -14.37 8.45 18.63
C LYS A 357 -13.04 8.00 18.05
N TYR A 358 -12.32 7.14 18.77
CA TYR A 358 -11.05 6.58 18.32
C TYR A 358 -11.23 5.76 17.03
N MET A 359 -12.18 4.82 17.02
CA MET A 359 -12.47 4.01 15.83
C MET A 359 -12.91 4.89 14.67
N ARG A 360 -13.74 5.93 14.86
CA ARG A 360 -14.13 6.82 13.76
C ARG A 360 -12.99 7.67 13.18
N ILE A 361 -11.90 7.88 13.91
CA ILE A 361 -10.69 8.59 13.41
C ILE A 361 -9.75 7.62 12.67
N HIS A 362 -9.75 6.34 13.06
CA HIS A 362 -8.77 5.36 12.56
C HIS A 362 -9.40 4.28 11.64
N ILE A 363 -10.73 4.30 11.48
CA ILE A 363 -11.53 3.38 10.67
C ILE A 363 -12.54 4.25 9.91
N ASP A 364 -12.42 4.29 8.59
CA ASP A 364 -13.41 4.93 7.71
C ASP A 364 -14.72 4.14 7.77
N PHE A 365 -15.68 4.63 8.55
CA PHE A 365 -17.05 4.12 8.49
C PHE A 365 -17.79 4.78 7.32
N PRO A 366 -18.35 4.00 6.38
CA PRO A 366 -19.19 4.56 5.34
C PRO A 366 -20.41 5.27 5.97
N GLY A 367 -20.58 6.56 5.68
CA GLY A 367 -21.74 7.36 6.11
C GLY A 367 -21.45 8.58 6.99
N HIS A 368 -20.24 8.71 7.56
CA HIS A 368 -19.84 9.91 8.30
C HIS A 368 -18.55 10.48 7.71
N LEU A 369 -18.67 11.30 6.67
CA LEU A 369 -17.56 12.09 6.15
C LEU A 369 -17.25 13.19 7.16
N TRP A 370 -16.14 13.05 7.89
CA TRP A 370 -15.63 14.15 8.71
C TRP A 370 -15.37 15.37 7.83
N ILE A 371 -15.95 16.52 8.17
CA ILE A 371 -15.69 17.77 7.48
C ILE A 371 -14.41 18.36 8.07
N ASP A 372 -13.27 18.06 7.46
CA ASP A 372 -12.04 18.83 7.68
C ASP A 372 -12.10 20.13 6.86
N ASP A 373 -11.12 21.01 7.05
CA ASP A 373 -11.06 22.28 6.32
C ASP A 373 -11.06 22.10 4.80
N TRP A 374 -10.43 21.02 4.29
CA TRP A 374 -10.38 20.78 2.86
C TRP A 374 -11.76 20.38 2.31
N ARG A 375 -12.47 19.49 3.00
CA ARG A 375 -13.84 19.07 2.67
C ARG A 375 -14.83 20.20 2.87
N ALA A 376 -14.64 21.07 3.87
CA ALA A 376 -15.46 22.26 4.07
C ALA A 376 -15.43 23.17 2.83
N VAL A 377 -14.26 23.38 2.23
CA VAL A 377 -14.14 24.13 0.97
C VAL A 377 -14.89 23.44 -0.17
N GLN A 378 -14.81 22.11 -0.27
CA GLN A 378 -15.50 21.34 -1.31
C GLN A 378 -17.03 21.44 -1.20
N PHE A 379 -17.59 21.31 0.01
CA PHE A 379 -19.02 21.50 0.24
C PHE A 379 -19.45 22.94 -0.01
N TRP A 380 -18.66 23.93 0.42
CA TRP A 380 -18.92 25.32 0.09
C TRP A 380 -18.97 25.53 -1.43
N ALA A 381 -18.00 24.98 -2.18
CA ALA A 381 -17.96 25.08 -3.64
C ALA A 381 -19.22 24.46 -4.28
N LYS A 382 -19.66 23.30 -3.79
CA LYS A 382 -20.89 22.64 -4.24
C LYS A 382 -22.14 23.50 -4.05
N ASP A 383 -22.25 24.18 -2.91
CA ASP A 383 -23.47 24.90 -2.53
C ASP A 383 -23.50 26.36 -3.02
N ASN A 384 -22.33 26.96 -3.31
CA ASN A 384 -22.20 28.41 -3.52
C ASN A 384 -21.66 28.82 -4.91
N THR A 385 -21.45 27.87 -5.82
CA THR A 385 -20.96 28.17 -7.17
C THR A 385 -21.81 27.50 -8.25
N ASN A 386 -21.74 28.01 -9.48
CA ASN A 386 -22.44 27.38 -10.61
C ASN A 386 -21.85 25.99 -10.91
N ARG A 387 -22.66 25.06 -11.45
CA ARG A 387 -22.24 23.69 -11.74
C ARG A 387 -21.12 23.59 -12.79
N ASP A 388 -21.06 24.57 -13.68
CA ASP A 388 -20.02 24.71 -14.73
C ASP A 388 -18.77 25.45 -14.24
N ALA A 389 -18.72 25.89 -12.98
CA ALA A 389 -17.55 26.55 -12.42
C ALA A 389 -16.33 25.60 -12.43
N ILE A 390 -15.21 26.12 -12.92
CA ILE A 390 -13.91 25.44 -12.91
C ILE A 390 -13.05 26.02 -11.79
N PHE A 391 -12.41 25.15 -11.01
CA PHE A 391 -11.52 25.55 -9.91
C PHE A 391 -10.05 25.26 -10.22
N LEU A 392 -9.19 26.22 -9.91
CA LEU A 392 -7.76 26.00 -9.74
C LEU A 392 -7.52 25.63 -8.26
N VAL A 393 -7.27 24.34 -8.02
CA VAL A 393 -7.06 23.77 -6.68
C VAL A 393 -5.57 23.50 -6.44
N PRO A 394 -5.11 23.38 -5.17
CA PRO A 394 -3.80 22.83 -4.88
C PRO A 394 -3.77 21.36 -5.36
N PRO A 395 -3.02 21.04 -6.43
CA PRO A 395 -3.25 19.79 -7.17
C PRO A 395 -2.68 18.56 -6.46
N TYR A 396 -1.88 18.75 -5.41
CA TYR A 396 -1.38 17.69 -4.52
C TYR A 396 -2.43 17.23 -3.48
N LEU A 397 -3.57 17.91 -3.39
CA LEU A 397 -4.72 17.48 -2.61
C LEU A 397 -5.69 16.71 -3.52
N THR A 398 -6.38 15.73 -2.97
CA THR A 398 -7.26 14.81 -3.72
C THR A 398 -8.75 15.10 -3.47
N ASP A 399 -9.59 14.39 -4.22
CA ASP A 399 -11.04 14.26 -4.03
C ASP A 399 -11.90 15.51 -4.26
N PHE A 400 -11.31 16.66 -4.63
CA PHE A 400 -12.05 17.92 -4.77
C PHE A 400 -13.25 17.77 -5.70
N ARG A 401 -13.03 17.19 -6.89
CA ARG A 401 -14.08 16.96 -7.89
C ARG A 401 -15.21 16.08 -7.34
N ALA A 402 -14.86 15.06 -6.54
CA ALA A 402 -15.81 14.06 -6.06
C ALA A 402 -16.82 14.66 -5.08
N LEU A 403 -16.39 15.52 -4.14
CA LEU A 403 -17.30 16.10 -3.14
C LEU A 403 -17.87 17.45 -3.55
N SER A 404 -17.10 18.27 -4.29
CA SER A 404 -17.60 19.57 -4.76
C SER A 404 -18.58 19.44 -5.93
N GLU A 405 -18.52 18.33 -6.69
CA GLU A 405 -19.23 18.17 -7.96
C GLU A 405 -18.94 19.34 -8.92
N ARG A 406 -17.69 19.82 -8.94
CA ARG A 406 -17.20 20.88 -9.82
C ARG A 406 -16.01 20.40 -10.62
N ALA A 407 -15.85 21.00 -11.81
CA ALA A 407 -14.68 20.78 -12.62
C ALA A 407 -13.45 21.41 -11.95
N ILE A 408 -12.30 20.77 -12.12
CA ILE A 408 -11.01 21.28 -11.66
C ILE A 408 -10.03 21.31 -12.83
N VAL A 409 -9.01 22.15 -12.72
CA VAL A 409 -7.92 22.18 -13.71
C VAL A 409 -7.20 20.82 -13.72
N SER A 410 -6.71 20.38 -12.56
CA SER A 410 -6.13 19.04 -12.35
C SER A 410 -5.95 18.78 -10.87
N ASP A 411 -5.97 17.51 -10.47
CA ASP A 411 -5.33 17.02 -9.25
C ASP A 411 -4.49 15.76 -9.54
N TRP A 412 -3.86 15.20 -8.51
CA TRP A 412 -3.03 14.01 -8.61
C TRP A 412 -3.83 12.73 -8.93
N ASP A 413 -5.09 12.66 -8.51
CA ASP A 413 -5.91 11.47 -8.71
C ASP A 413 -6.50 11.40 -10.11
N ASP A 414 -6.72 12.56 -10.76
CA ASP A 414 -7.10 12.65 -12.16
C ASP A 414 -6.10 11.93 -13.07
N MET A 415 -4.80 11.97 -12.75
CA MET A 415 -3.77 11.27 -13.52
C MET A 415 -4.00 9.76 -13.61
N ALA A 416 -4.83 9.17 -12.73
CA ALA A 416 -5.24 7.78 -12.82
C ALA A 416 -5.93 7.42 -14.15
N MET A 417 -6.47 8.40 -14.87
CA MET A 417 -7.11 8.22 -16.18
C MET A 417 -6.16 7.67 -17.25
N VAL A 418 -4.84 7.78 -17.06
CA VAL A 418 -3.86 7.16 -17.97
C VAL A 418 -3.99 5.64 -18.05
N ASN A 419 -4.59 5.00 -17.04
CA ASN A 419 -4.92 3.56 -17.09
C ASN A 419 -5.95 3.20 -18.16
N PHE A 420 -6.66 4.18 -18.72
CA PHE A 420 -7.74 3.94 -19.68
C PHE A 420 -7.49 4.65 -21.01
N HIS A 421 -6.84 5.82 -21.00
CA HIS A 421 -6.60 6.59 -22.20
C HIS A 421 -5.27 7.35 -22.10
N GLU A 422 -4.33 7.04 -23.00
CA GLU A 422 -3.00 7.67 -22.99
C GLU A 422 -3.08 9.18 -23.20
N GLU A 423 -3.82 9.63 -24.23
CA GLU A 423 -3.92 11.06 -24.56
C GLU A 423 -4.54 11.89 -23.43
N MET A 424 -5.53 11.33 -22.71
CA MET A 424 -6.12 12.00 -21.55
C MET A 424 -5.10 12.11 -20.42
N GLY A 425 -4.31 11.05 -20.19
CA GLY A 425 -3.20 11.07 -19.24
C GLY A 425 -2.21 12.18 -19.54
N LEU A 426 -1.94 12.46 -20.82
CA LEU A 426 -1.06 13.54 -21.25
C LEU A 426 -1.62 14.93 -21.01
N VAL A 427 -2.87 15.15 -21.39
CA VAL A 427 -3.54 16.43 -21.13
C VAL A 427 -3.58 16.71 -19.63
N LEU A 428 -3.84 15.69 -18.81
CA LEU A 428 -3.85 15.82 -17.36
C LEU A 428 -2.45 16.05 -16.78
N LEU A 429 -1.42 15.37 -17.28
CA LEU A 429 -0.04 15.65 -16.89
C LEU A 429 0.34 17.10 -17.23
N GLU A 430 0.03 17.59 -18.43
CA GLU A 430 0.34 18.97 -18.82
C GLU A 430 -0.32 19.97 -17.88
N ARG A 431 -1.61 19.75 -17.56
CA ARG A 431 -2.33 20.59 -16.60
C ARG A 431 -1.71 20.52 -15.22
N PHE A 432 -1.41 19.32 -14.74
CA PHE A 432 -0.77 19.10 -13.45
C PHE A 432 0.60 19.81 -13.37
N GLU A 433 1.48 19.62 -14.36
CA GLU A 433 2.78 20.29 -14.44
C GLU A 433 2.66 21.81 -14.56
N THR A 434 1.65 22.31 -15.28
CA THR A 434 1.38 23.75 -15.38
C THR A 434 0.99 24.33 -14.02
N VAL A 435 0.09 23.67 -13.29
CA VAL A 435 -0.36 24.12 -11.98
C VAL A 435 0.75 23.99 -10.94
N CYS A 436 1.51 22.89 -10.95
CA CYS A 436 2.65 22.70 -10.07
C CYS A 436 3.88 23.54 -10.46
N ASN A 437 3.90 24.14 -11.66
CA ASN A 437 5.05 24.87 -12.22
C ASN A 437 6.36 24.07 -12.17
N THR A 438 6.29 22.76 -12.44
CA THR A 438 7.46 21.87 -12.42
C THR A 438 7.18 20.62 -13.25
N LYS A 439 8.22 20.07 -13.87
CA LYS A 439 8.15 18.81 -14.60
C LYS A 439 8.12 17.63 -13.62
N MET A 440 7.29 16.63 -13.89
CA MET A 440 7.11 15.45 -13.04
C MET A 440 7.85 14.24 -13.60
N ILE A 441 7.66 13.95 -14.90
CA ILE A 441 8.32 12.81 -15.55
C ILE A 441 9.84 12.97 -15.43
N GLY A 442 10.51 11.92 -14.97
CA GLY A 442 11.97 11.88 -14.78
C GLY A 442 12.49 12.67 -13.56
N HIS A 443 11.62 13.36 -12.83
CA HIS A 443 12.01 14.28 -11.75
C HIS A 443 11.57 13.85 -10.36
N CYS A 444 10.55 13.01 -10.26
CA CYS A 444 10.00 12.52 -9.00
C CYS A 444 9.23 11.21 -9.23
N VAL A 445 8.95 10.49 -8.15
CA VAL A 445 8.03 9.34 -8.16
C VAL A 445 6.99 9.46 -7.04
N GLU A 446 5.74 9.15 -7.36
CA GLU A 446 4.63 9.06 -6.40
C GLU A 446 4.53 10.24 -5.41
N SER A 447 4.68 9.97 -4.10
CA SER A 447 4.57 10.97 -3.04
C SER A 447 5.61 12.08 -3.15
N GLN A 448 6.74 11.85 -3.81
CA GLN A 448 7.72 12.91 -4.06
C GLN A 448 7.15 13.98 -4.98
N CYS A 449 6.36 13.58 -5.97
CA CYS A 449 5.73 14.52 -6.88
C CYS A 449 4.71 15.39 -6.15
N LEU A 450 3.99 14.83 -5.18
CA LEU A 450 3.09 15.59 -4.30
C LEU A 450 3.85 16.62 -3.47
N VAL A 451 4.96 16.22 -2.82
CA VAL A 451 5.79 17.13 -2.02
C VAL A 451 6.37 18.25 -2.87
N ARG A 452 6.98 17.90 -4.01
CA ARG A 452 7.58 18.85 -4.95
C ARG A 452 6.53 19.81 -5.50
N CYS A 453 5.39 19.29 -5.94
CA CYS A 453 4.29 20.10 -6.42
C CYS A 453 3.77 21.04 -5.33
N ARG A 454 3.63 20.58 -4.09
CA ARG A 454 3.20 21.43 -2.97
C ARG A 454 4.14 22.61 -2.75
N GLN A 455 5.45 22.35 -2.75
CA GLN A 455 6.46 23.40 -2.63
C GLN A 455 6.33 24.41 -3.77
N SER A 456 6.38 23.95 -5.03
CA SER A 456 6.34 24.82 -6.20
C SER A 456 5.01 25.58 -6.37
N PHE A 457 3.87 24.95 -6.10
CA PHE A 457 2.55 25.61 -6.15
C PHE A 457 2.44 26.73 -5.09
N ASN A 458 2.96 26.50 -3.89
CA ASN A 458 2.93 27.47 -2.80
C ASN A 458 3.87 28.66 -3.03
N GLU A 459 4.89 28.50 -3.87
CA GLU A 459 5.83 29.57 -4.27
C GLU A 459 5.30 30.47 -5.40
N LEU A 460 4.24 30.08 -6.10
CA LEU A 460 3.69 30.89 -7.19
C LEU A 460 3.27 32.30 -6.73
N GLY A 461 3.38 33.29 -7.58
CA GLY A 461 2.79 34.62 -7.36
C GLY A 461 1.28 34.63 -7.62
N ALA A 462 0.58 35.65 -7.10
CA ALA A 462 -0.83 35.85 -7.41
C ALA A 462 -1.09 36.03 -8.93
N ASN A 463 -0.20 36.74 -9.62
CA ASN A 463 -0.28 36.95 -11.06
C ASN A 463 -0.15 35.62 -11.84
N GLN A 464 0.78 34.76 -11.43
CA GLN A 464 0.98 33.45 -12.06
C GLN A 464 -0.24 32.55 -11.83
N LEU A 465 -0.77 32.49 -10.61
CA LEU A 465 -2.01 31.74 -10.36
C LEU A 465 -3.20 32.29 -11.18
N LYS A 466 -3.31 33.62 -11.30
CA LYS A 466 -4.36 34.25 -12.12
C LYS A 466 -4.19 33.90 -13.60
N GLU A 467 -2.97 33.92 -14.12
CA GLU A 467 -2.66 33.54 -15.50
C GLU A 467 -3.03 32.08 -15.78
N ILE A 468 -2.64 31.16 -14.89
CA ILE A 468 -3.01 29.74 -14.99
C ILE A 468 -4.53 29.57 -14.95
N ALA A 469 -5.20 30.28 -14.03
CA ALA A 469 -6.65 30.24 -13.92
C ALA A 469 -7.33 30.74 -15.21
N LEU A 470 -6.86 31.85 -15.78
CA LEU A 470 -7.39 32.39 -17.05
C LEU A 470 -7.14 31.43 -18.21
N ARG A 471 -5.94 30.82 -18.30
CA ARG A 471 -5.60 29.82 -19.34
C ARG A 471 -6.59 28.65 -19.38
N TYR A 472 -7.04 28.19 -18.22
CA TYR A 472 -7.98 27.06 -18.09
C TYR A 472 -9.41 27.49 -17.77
N GLN A 473 -9.73 28.78 -17.92
CA GLN A 473 -11.06 29.35 -17.64
C GLN A 473 -11.59 29.04 -16.22
N ALA A 474 -10.68 28.89 -15.26
CA ALA A 474 -11.03 28.69 -13.87
C ALA A 474 -11.64 29.97 -13.29
N SER A 475 -12.83 29.83 -12.69
CA SER A 475 -13.57 30.94 -12.07
C SER A 475 -13.09 31.21 -10.65
N TYR A 476 -12.45 30.22 -10.02
CA TYR A 476 -12.02 30.28 -8.63
C TYR A 476 -10.60 29.73 -8.45
N ILE A 477 -9.87 30.30 -7.49
CA ILE A 477 -8.54 29.84 -7.06
C ILE A 477 -8.61 29.49 -5.58
N ILE A 478 -8.08 28.33 -5.20
CA ILE A 478 -7.98 27.89 -3.82
C ILE A 478 -6.51 27.80 -3.41
N VAL A 479 -6.17 28.37 -2.26
CA VAL A 479 -4.81 28.31 -1.70
C VAL A 479 -4.85 27.93 -0.21
N GLU A 480 -3.79 27.26 0.24
CA GLU A 480 -3.55 27.01 1.67
C GLU A 480 -3.21 28.32 2.40
N LYS A 481 -3.69 28.49 3.63
CA LYS A 481 -3.27 29.56 4.53
C LYS A 481 -1.82 29.35 4.98
N PRO A 482 -1.07 30.43 5.31
CA PRO A 482 -1.50 31.82 5.50
C PRO A 482 -1.47 32.68 4.23
N ARG A 483 -1.41 32.08 3.04
CA ARG A 483 -1.29 32.81 1.78
C ARG A 483 -2.51 33.68 1.53
N ILE A 484 -2.26 34.93 1.14
CA ILE A 484 -3.28 35.91 0.76
C ILE A 484 -3.03 36.35 -0.67
N LEU A 485 -4.06 36.33 -1.51
CA LEU A 485 -4.01 36.84 -2.88
C LEU A 485 -4.73 38.20 -2.94
N PRO A 486 -4.27 39.17 -3.76
CA PRO A 486 -4.96 40.42 -4.04
C PRO A 486 -6.13 40.21 -5.02
N LEU A 487 -7.03 39.27 -4.68
CA LEU A 487 -8.21 38.90 -5.43
C LEU A 487 -9.44 38.95 -4.50
N PRO A 488 -10.67 39.07 -5.01
CA PRO A 488 -11.88 39.02 -4.18
C PRO A 488 -11.99 37.69 -3.42
N LEU A 489 -11.84 37.73 -2.09
CA LEU A 489 -12.03 36.58 -1.21
C LEU A 489 -13.52 36.26 -1.09
N VAL A 490 -13.91 35.02 -1.39
CA VAL A 490 -15.32 34.58 -1.36
C VAL A 490 -15.61 33.51 -0.29
N PHE A 491 -14.58 32.81 0.16
CA PHE A 491 -14.68 31.86 1.27
C PHE A 491 -13.33 31.71 1.96
N SER A 492 -13.36 31.43 3.27
CA SER A 492 -12.16 31.14 4.04
C SER A 492 -12.50 30.33 5.29
N ASN A 493 -11.63 29.39 5.65
CA ASN A 493 -11.68 28.64 6.91
C ASN A 493 -10.27 28.59 7.54
N GLU A 494 -10.00 27.71 8.50
CA GLU A 494 -8.69 27.69 9.18
C GLU A 494 -7.54 27.30 8.24
N GLY A 495 -7.79 26.36 7.32
CA GLY A 495 -6.78 25.83 6.39
C GLY A 495 -6.68 26.53 5.04
N PHE A 496 -7.76 27.12 4.53
CA PHE A 496 -7.86 27.52 3.12
C PHE A 496 -8.54 28.88 2.90
N SER A 497 -8.23 29.46 1.74
CA SER A 497 -8.88 30.66 1.21
C SER A 497 -9.27 30.43 -0.25
N VAL A 498 -10.49 30.85 -0.61
CA VAL A 498 -11.02 30.76 -1.97
C VAL A 498 -11.24 32.16 -2.52
N TYR A 499 -10.69 32.40 -3.70
CA TYR A 499 -10.71 33.67 -4.39
C TYR A 499 -11.46 33.57 -5.71
N ARG A 500 -12.21 34.60 -6.07
CA ARG A 500 -12.80 34.73 -7.41
C ARG A 500 -11.76 35.35 -8.37
N VAL A 501 -11.71 34.86 -9.60
CA VAL A 501 -10.71 35.31 -10.60
C VAL A 501 -11.12 36.60 -11.32
N ASN A 502 -12.44 36.77 -11.54
CA ASN A 502 -13.05 37.89 -12.28
C ASN A 502 -14.00 38.72 -11.42
#